data_AF-A0A442S0N8-F1
#
_entry.id   AF-A0A442S0N8-F1
#
_cell.length_a   1.000
_cell.length_b   1.000
_cell.length_c   1.000
_cell.angle_alpha   90.00
_cell.angle_beta   90.00
_cell.angle_gamma   90.00
#
_symmetry.space_group_name_H-M   'P 1'
#
loop_
_entity.id
_entity.type
_entity.pdbx_description
1 polymer ?
#
loop_
_entity_poly.entity_id
_entity_poly.type
_entity_poly.pdbx_seq_one_letter_code
_entity_poly.pdbx_strand_id
1 'polypeptide(L)' 'NDRPHVLREMIYVCRPAGVISIAGVYSGFVDKIPMGQAMNKGLTFRMGQTHVNRWTDDLLRRIEEGQIDPSFVIT' A
#
# COMPACT_ATOMS: atom_id res chain seq x y z
N ASN A 1 -15.33 -9.92 -4.01
CA ASN A 1 -15.44 -8.46 -3.78
C ASN A 1 -14.06 -7.85 -3.97
N ASP A 2 -13.44 -8.09 -5.12
CA ASP A 2 -12.14 -7.49 -5.43
C ASP A 2 -12.40 -6.13 -6.07
N ARG A 3 -11.65 -5.11 -5.65
CA ARG A 3 -11.74 -3.75 -6.18
C ARG A 3 -10.53 -3.47 -7.08
N PRO A 4 -10.38 -4.16 -8.23
CA PRO A 4 -9.21 -4.01 -9.07
C PRO A 4 -9.14 -2.63 -9.75
N HIS A 5 -10.24 -1.86 -9.74
CA HIS A 5 -10.26 -0.49 -10.25
C HIS A 5 -9.27 0.42 -9.51
N VAL A 6 -9.10 0.22 -8.19
CA VAL A 6 -8.14 1.02 -7.39
C VAL A 6 -6.72 0.82 -7.91
N LEU A 7 -6.33 -0.42 -8.25
CA LEU A 7 -5.00 -0.68 -8.82
C LEU A 7 -4.81 0.01 -10.17
N ARG A 8 -5.85 0.09 -11.00
CA ARG A 8 -5.79 0.80 -12.29
C ARG A 8 -5.62 2.30 -12.08
N GLU A 9 -6.39 2.88 -11.16
CA GLU A 9 -6.29 4.29 -10.80
C GLU A 9 -4.92 4.62 -10.21
N MET A 10 -4.41 3.79 -9.29
CA MET A 10 -3.07 3.93 -8.72
C MET A 10 -1.98 3.95 -9.80
N ILE A 11 -2.03 3.05 -10.78
CA ILE A 11 -1.08 3.07 -11.91
C ILE A 11 -1.22 4.35 -12.73
N TYR A 12 -2.44 4.86 -12.92
CA TYR A 12 -2.69 6.08 -13.68
C TYR A 12 -2.21 7.35 -12.97
N VAL A 13 -2.39 7.47 -11.65
CA VAL A 13 -2.03 8.69 -10.89
C VAL A 13 -0.60 8.67 -10.35
N CYS A 14 0.02 7.49 -10.20
CA CYS A 14 1.39 7.40 -9.71
C CYS A 14 2.36 8.12 -10.67
N ARG A 15 3.27 8.91 -10.10
CA ARG A 15 4.33 9.59 -10.86
C ARG A 15 5.31 8.60 -11.51
N PRO A 16 6.01 8.98 -12.58
CA PRO A 16 7.11 8.18 -13.12
C PRO A 16 8.15 7.84 -12.04
N ALA A 17 8.73 6.64 -12.14
CA ALA A 17 9.62 6.02 -11.15
C ALA A 17 9.02 5.94 -9.72
N GLY A 18 7.70 5.98 -9.59
CA GLY A 18 7.01 5.90 -8.31
C GLY A 18 6.86 4.48 -7.75
N VAL A 19 6.40 4.40 -6.50
CA VAL A 19 6.18 3.13 -5.78
C VAL A 19 4.69 2.95 -5.50
N ILE A 20 4.15 1.80 -5.90
CA ILE A 20 2.81 1.35 -5.50
C ILE A 20 2.98 0.31 -4.40
N SER A 21 2.56 0.65 -3.18
CA SER A 21 2.60 -0.24 -2.01
C SER A 21 1.20 -0.76 -1.69
N ILE A 22 1.01 -2.07 -1.76
CA ILE A 22 -0.27 -2.75 -1.63
C ILE A 22 -0.27 -3.55 -0.32
N ALA A 23 -0.95 -3.02 0.69
CA ALA A 23 -1.19 -3.69 1.98
C ALA A 23 -2.59 -4.32 2.09
N GLY A 24 -3.46 -4.09 1.10
CA GLY A 24 -4.82 -4.65 1.07
C GLY A 24 -4.83 -6.11 0.61
N VAL A 25 -5.85 -6.86 1.05
CA VAL A 25 -6.07 -8.25 0.62
C VAL A 25 -6.75 -8.25 -0.74
N TYR A 26 -6.06 -8.81 -1.74
CA TYR A 26 -6.62 -9.15 -3.06
C TYR A 26 -6.66 -10.67 -3.16
N SER A 27 -7.86 -11.25 -3.32
CA SER A 27 -8.07 -12.68 -3.23
C SER A 27 -8.45 -13.27 -4.59
N GLY A 28 -7.58 -14.07 -5.19
CA GLY A 28 -7.82 -14.68 -6.49
C GLY A 28 -7.20 -13.87 -7.64
N PHE A 29 -7.73 -14.06 -8.85
CA PHE A 29 -7.16 -13.47 -10.05
C PHE A 29 -7.66 -12.05 -10.30
N VAL A 30 -6.76 -11.19 -10.76
CA VAL A 30 -7.02 -9.79 -11.07
C VAL A 30 -6.77 -9.54 -12.56
N ASP A 31 -7.82 -9.15 -13.29
CA ASP A 31 -7.74 -8.94 -14.74
C ASP A 31 -7.65 -7.45 -15.13
N LYS A 32 -7.23 -7.21 -16.38
CA LYS A 32 -7.16 -5.88 -17.02
C LYS A 32 -6.31 -4.87 -16.25
N ILE A 33 -5.17 -5.31 -15.71
CA ILE A 33 -4.18 -4.42 -15.10
C ILE A 33 -3.34 -3.78 -16.22
N PRO A 34 -3.22 -2.44 -16.26
CA PRO A 34 -2.50 -1.73 -17.32
C PRO A 34 -0.97 -1.83 -17.16
N MET A 35 -0.41 -3.03 -17.35
CA MET A 35 1.02 -3.29 -17.16
C MET A 35 1.91 -2.49 -18.10
N GLY A 36 1.47 -2.19 -19.33
CA GLY A 36 2.23 -1.33 -20.25
C GLY A 36 2.41 0.09 -19.71
N GLN A 37 1.38 0.66 -19.07
CA GLN A 37 1.50 1.98 -18.41
C GLN A 37 2.42 1.91 -17.19
N ALA A 38 2.32 0.85 -16.40
CA ALA A 38 3.22 0.65 -15.27
C ALA A 38 4.69 0.53 -15.70
N MET A 39 4.96 -0.19 -16.79
CA MET A 39 6.28 -0.34 -17.38
C MET A 39 6.80 0.99 -17.96
N ASN A 40 5.99 1.71 -18.74
CA ASN A 40 6.34 3.01 -19.29
C ASN A 40 6.68 4.03 -18.20
N LYS A 41 5.99 3.97 -17.07
CA LYS A 41 6.26 4.80 -15.90
C LYS A 41 7.41 4.28 -15.03
N GLY A 42 7.96 3.10 -15.28
CA GLY A 42 9.01 2.50 -14.45
C GLY A 42 8.58 2.29 -12.99
N LEU A 43 7.34 1.86 -12.76
CA LEU A 43 6.79 1.74 -11.40
C LEU A 43 7.38 0.55 -10.64
N THR A 44 7.66 0.76 -9.35
CA THR A 44 7.99 -0.32 -8.41
C THR A 44 6.75 -0.76 -7.67
N PHE A 45 6.46 -2.06 -7.67
CA PHE A 45 5.38 -2.63 -6.86
C PHE A 45 5.95 -3.29 -5.60
N ARG A 46 5.36 -2.99 -4.45
CA ARG A 46 5.61 -3.68 -3.17
C ARG A 46 4.28 -4.21 -2.64
N MET A 47 4.20 -5.50 -2.40
CA MET A 47 2.96 -6.17 -2.03
C MET A 47 3.22 -7.21 -0.94
N GLY A 48 2.21 -7.47 -0.12
CA GLY A 48 2.27 -8.52 0.89
C GLY A 48 1.42 -8.20 2.10
N GLN A 49 1.29 -9.19 2.99
CA GLN A 49 0.76 -8.96 4.33
C GLN A 49 1.73 -8.05 5.11
N THR A 50 1.20 -7.18 5.95
CA THR A 50 2.03 -6.28 6.77
C THR A 50 2.93 -7.08 7.71
N HIS A 51 4.22 -6.77 7.74
CA HIS A 51 5.19 -7.39 8.65
C HIS A 51 5.04 -6.77 10.05
N VAL A 52 3.93 -7.06 10.74
CA VAL A 52 3.57 -6.39 12.00
C VAL A 52 4.68 -6.51 13.05
N ASN A 53 5.15 -7.74 13.30
CA ASN A 53 6.19 -8.01 14.31
C ASN A 53 7.45 -7.16 14.12
N ARG A 54 7.83 -6.85 12.86
CA ARG A 54 8.99 -6.00 12.57
C ARG A 54 8.85 -4.56 13.09
N TRP A 55 7.62 -4.04 13.18
CA TRP A 55 7.35 -2.63 13.44
C TRP A 55 6.67 -2.37 14.78
N THR A 56 6.07 -3.39 15.42
CA THR A 56 5.30 -3.24 16.66
C THR A 56 6.09 -2.50 17.74
N ASP A 57 7.33 -2.93 18.03
CA ASP A 57 8.11 -2.39 19.14
C ASP A 57 8.45 -0.89 18.93
N ASP A 58 8.83 -0.50 17.71
CA ASP A 58 9.15 0.91 17.42
C ASP A 58 7.90 1.79 17.43
N LEU A 59 6.77 1.29 16.92
CA LEU A 59 5.51 2.03 16.91
C LEU A 59 4.96 2.23 18.33
N LEU A 60 5.01 1.20 19.18
CA LEU A 60 4.57 1.30 20.57
C LEU A 60 5.39 2.33 21.35
N ARG A 61 6.73 2.28 21.23
CA ARG A 61 7.63 3.24 21.86
C ARG A 61 7.31 4.69 21.46
N ARG A 62 7.03 4.94 20.17
CA ARG A 62 6.66 6.29 19.69
C ARG A 62 5.32 6.77 20.24
N ILE A 63 4.38 5.87 20.49
CA ILE A 63 3.10 6.20 21.14
C ILE A 63 3.34 6.57 22.60
N GLU A 64 4.11 5.77 23.33
CA GLU A 64 4.46 6.03 24.73
C GLU A 64 5.25 7.35 24.91
N GLU A 65 6.12 7.68 23.96
CA GLU A 65 6.87 8.94 23.90
C GLU A 65 6.00 10.14 23.44
N GLY A 66 4.72 9.93 23.13
CA GLY A 66 3.79 10.98 22.70
C GLY A 66 4.04 11.54 21.29
N GLN A 67 4.83 10.85 20.46
CA GLN A 67 5.10 11.27 19.08
C GLN A 67 3.97 10.92 18.11
N ILE A 68 3.15 9.92 18.46
CA ILE A 68 2.03 9.44 17.66
C ILE A 68 0.82 9.27 18.59
N ASP A 69 -0.30 9.91 18.28
CA ASP A 69 -1.59 9.67 18.92
C ASP A 69 -2.52 8.89 17.96
N PRO A 70 -2.75 7.59 18.17
CA PRO A 70 -3.61 6.78 17.33
C PRO A 70 -5.11 7.03 17.58
N SER A 71 -5.49 7.73 18.65
CA SER A 71 -6.88 7.90 19.09
C SER A 71 -7.74 8.68 18.09
N PHE A 72 -7.12 9.52 17.25
CA PHE A 72 -7.82 10.24 16.19
C PHE A 72 -8.30 9.34 15.04
N VAL A 73 -7.66 8.18 14.84
CA VAL A 73 -7.92 7.30 13.68
C VAL A 73 -8.83 6.12 14.05
N ILE A 74 -8.81 5.67 15.31
CA ILE A 74 -9.61 4.55 15.79
C ILE A 74 -10.86 5.11 16.48
N THR A 75 -11.96 5.29 15.73
CA THR A 75 -13.31 5.54 16.26
C THR A 75 -14.05 4.23 16.51
#